data_AF-A0A450THC3-F1
#
_entry.id   AF-A0A450THC3-F1
#
_cell.length_a   1.000
_cell.length_b   1.000
_cell.length_c   1.000
_cell.angle_alpha   90.00
_cell.angle_beta   90.00
_cell.angle_gamma   90.00
#
_symmetry.space_group_name_H-M   'P 1'
#
loop_
_entity.id
_entity.type
_entity.pdbx_description
1 polymer ?
#
loop_
_entity_poly.entity_id
_entity_poly.type
_entity_poly.pdbx_seq_one_letter_code
_entity_poly.pdbx_strand_id
1 'polypeptide(L)'
;MDTITAQSSDSLTREKPGGTFLPDKKNEWELTPQMEEDIDKRLAIAQEQIRNGQYKPLDDEFMKEFSDKAYTRSKKLLDSKR
;
A
#
# COMPACT_ATOMS: atom_id res chain seq x y z
N MET A 1 35.14 -1.75 -47.36
CA MET A 1 34.16 -2.55 -46.62
C MET A 1 33.35 -1.61 -45.74
N ASP A 2 32.24 -1.18 -46.34
CA ASP A 2 30.90 -1.02 -45.81
C ASP A 2 30.56 -0.06 -44.65
N THR A 3 29.52 0.71 -44.98
CA THR A 3 28.77 1.79 -44.33
C THR A 3 27.69 1.31 -43.34
N ILE A 4 26.95 2.28 -42.73
CA ILE A 4 25.60 2.21 -42.10
C ILE A 4 25.62 1.98 -40.57
N THR A 5 24.88 2.66 -39.68
CA THR A 5 23.94 3.79 -39.73
C THR A 5 23.64 4.23 -38.29
N ALA A 6 23.34 5.52 -38.12
CA ALA A 6 22.82 6.14 -36.91
C ALA A 6 21.49 5.50 -36.44
N GLN A 7 21.13 5.75 -35.18
CA GLN A 7 19.78 5.99 -34.64
C GLN A 7 19.69 5.34 -33.25
N SER A 8 19.84 6.15 -32.20
CA SER A 8 18.68 6.78 -31.54
C SER A 8 17.78 5.70 -31.00
N SER A 9 18.11 5.20 -29.80
CA SER A 9 17.16 4.46 -28.97
C SER A 9 16.05 5.42 -28.59
N ASP A 10 15.05 5.33 -29.43
CA ASP A 10 13.76 5.96 -29.45
C ASP A 10 13.15 6.13 -28.06
N SER A 11 12.64 7.34 -27.87
CA SER A 11 11.71 7.73 -26.83
C SER A 11 10.56 6.73 -26.69
N LEU A 12 10.48 6.06 -25.53
CA LEU A 12 9.22 5.44 -25.10
C LEU A 12 8.58 6.29 -23.99
N THR A 13 8.04 7.44 -24.40
CA THR A 13 6.97 8.11 -23.65
C THR A 13 5.63 7.44 -23.97
N ARG A 14 5.22 6.50 -23.11
CA ARG A 14 3.84 6.01 -22.84
C ARG A 14 4.03 4.75 -22.00
N GLU A 15 3.45 4.57 -20.83
CA GLU A 15 2.25 5.11 -20.21
C GLU A 15 2.49 5.17 -18.69
N LYS A 16 1.75 6.02 -18.01
CA LYS A 16 1.76 6.20 -16.56
C LYS A 16 1.12 4.95 -15.92
N PRO A 17 1.83 4.00 -15.28
CA PRO A 17 1.15 3.23 -14.26
C PRO A 17 0.94 4.21 -13.11
N GLY A 18 -0.29 4.38 -12.65
CA GLY A 18 -0.62 5.07 -11.41
C GLY A 18 -0.08 4.33 -10.18
N GLY A 19 1.21 3.95 -10.20
CA GLY A 19 1.95 3.68 -9.00
C GLY A 19 2.13 5.04 -8.34
N THR A 20 1.45 5.22 -7.21
CA THR A 20 1.78 6.28 -6.27
C THR A 20 3.26 6.10 -5.95
N PHE A 21 4.15 6.84 -6.62
CA PHE A 21 5.54 6.92 -6.20
C PHE A 21 5.50 7.55 -4.82
N LEU A 22 5.66 6.72 -3.79
CA LEU A 22 5.90 7.20 -2.45
C LEU A 22 7.15 8.10 -2.55
N PRO A 23 7.07 9.36 -2.10
CA PRO A 23 8.24 10.21 -2.15
C PRO A 23 9.34 9.54 -1.34
N ASP A 24 10.58 9.59 -1.86
CA ASP A 24 11.83 9.19 -1.23
C ASP A 24 12.18 10.14 -0.06
N LYS A 25 11.18 10.42 0.78
CA LYS A 25 11.40 10.92 2.11
C LYS A 25 11.89 9.70 2.87
N LYS A 26 13.19 9.65 3.09
CA LYS A 26 13.80 8.85 4.16
C LYS A 26 13.02 9.15 5.44
N ASN A 27 11.97 8.37 5.67
CA ASN A 27 11.29 8.37 6.95
C ASN A 27 12.36 7.88 7.91
N GLU A 28 12.70 8.66 8.93
CA GLU A 28 13.69 8.35 9.99
C GLU A 28 13.33 7.09 10.83
N TRP A 29 12.39 6.28 10.35
CA TRP A 29 12.00 5.01 10.91
C TRP A 29 12.70 3.94 10.09
N GLU A 30 13.99 3.74 10.35
CA GLU A 30 14.70 2.58 9.82
C GLU A 30 13.97 1.32 10.30
N LEU A 31 13.35 0.62 9.36
CA LEU A 31 12.73 -0.67 9.65
C LEU A 31 13.84 -1.64 10.01
N THR A 32 13.63 -2.42 11.05
CA THR A 32 14.53 -3.57 11.27
C THR A 32 14.32 -4.57 10.13
N PRO A 33 15.35 -5.34 9.73
CA PRO A 33 15.20 -6.37 8.69
C PRO A 33 14.04 -7.35 8.97
N GLN A 34 13.76 -7.62 10.25
CA GLN A 34 12.64 -8.45 10.66
C GLN A 34 11.28 -7.80 10.37
N MET A 35 11.16 -6.48 10.57
CA MET A 35 9.95 -5.73 10.24
C MET A 35 9.73 -5.68 8.74
N GLU A 36 10.80 -5.49 7.95
CA GLU A 36 10.72 -5.53 6.48
C GLU A 36 10.21 -6.89 6.00
N GLU A 37 10.78 -7.99 6.49
CA GLU A 37 10.36 -9.34 6.12
C GLU A 37 8.89 -9.63 6.51
N ASP A 38 8.45 -9.18 7.69
CA ASP A 38 7.05 -9.34 8.13
C ASP A 38 6.09 -8.52 7.26
N ILE A 39 6.48 -7.30 6.88
CA ILE A 39 5.69 -6.45 5.97
C ILE A 39 5.56 -7.12 4.60
N ASP A 40 6.67 -7.60 4.03
CA ASP A 40 6.68 -8.24 2.72
C ASP A 40 5.81 -9.50 2.69
N LYS A 41 5.90 -10.34 3.73
CA LYS A 41 5.05 -11.53 3.87
C LYS A 41 3.57 -11.17 3.91
N ARG A 42 3.20 -10.16 4.71
CA ARG A 42 1.81 -9.71 4.83
C ARG A 42 1.30 -9.10 3.53
N LEU A 43 2.16 -8.36 2.82
CA LEU A 43 1.82 -7.76 1.54
C LEU A 43 1.55 -8.83 0.48
N ALA A 44 2.39 -9.86 0.40
CA ALA A 44 2.19 -10.98 -0.52
C ALA A 44 0.86 -11.71 -0.26
N ILE A 45 0.52 -11.95 1.02
CA ILE A 45 -0.76 -12.57 1.40
C ILE A 45 -1.94 -11.68 1.00
N ALA A 46 -1.87 -10.38 1.28
CA ALA A 46 -2.94 -9.44 0.95
C ALA A 46 -3.16 -9.36 -0.58
N GLN A 47 -2.08 -9.34 -1.36
CA GLN A 47 -2.15 -9.35 -2.82
C GLN A 47 -2.84 -10.63 -3.35
N GLU A 48 -2.50 -11.78 -2.78
CA GLU A 48 -3.12 -13.06 -3.13
C GLU A 48 -4.63 -13.08 -2.79
N GLN A 49 -5.00 -12.57 -1.61
CA GLN A 49 -6.40 -12.44 -1.20
C GLN A 49 -7.18 -11.52 -2.13
N ILE A 50 -6.59 -10.38 -2.54
CA ILE A 50 -7.21 -9.46 -3.51
C ILE A 50 -7.43 -10.17 -4.85
N ARG A 51 -6.41 -10.87 -5.36
CA ARG A 51 -6.51 -11.63 -6.62
C ARG A 51 -7.62 -12.68 -6.57
N ASN A 52 -7.79 -13.34 -5.44
CA ASN A 52 -8.80 -14.37 -5.24
C ASN A 52 -10.19 -13.82 -4.87
N GLY A 53 -10.36 -12.48 -4.85
CA GLY A 53 -11.62 -11.84 -4.46
C GLY A 53 -11.96 -12.00 -2.97
N GLN A 54 -11.01 -12.44 -2.14
CA GLN A 54 -11.15 -12.66 -0.71
C GLN A 54 -10.86 -11.39 0.09
N TYR A 55 -11.39 -10.26 -0.36
CA TYR A 55 -11.25 -8.97 0.32
C TYR A 55 -12.61 -8.37 0.61
N LYS A 56 -12.70 -7.57 1.67
CA LYS A 56 -13.90 -6.78 1.96
C LYS A 56 -13.68 -5.35 1.45
N PRO A 57 -14.60 -4.77 0.68
CA PRO A 57 -14.49 -3.38 0.27
C PRO A 57 -14.55 -2.46 1.49
N LEU A 58 -13.79 -1.37 1.45
CA LEU A 58 -13.80 -0.30 2.45
C LEU A 58 -14.79 0.79 2.01
N ASP A 59 -16.07 0.41 1.88
CA ASP A 59 -17.13 1.35 1.53
C ASP A 59 -17.56 2.23 2.72
N ASP A 60 -18.40 3.23 2.43
CA ASP A 60 -18.85 4.19 3.44
C ASP A 60 -19.59 3.52 4.60
N GLU A 61 -20.31 2.42 4.34
CA GLU A 61 -21.02 1.67 5.36
C GLU A 61 -20.03 0.96 6.31
N PHE A 62 -19.02 0.29 5.75
CA PHE A 62 -17.95 -0.35 6.52
C PHE A 62 -17.18 0.68 7.35
N MET A 63 -16.82 1.82 6.76
CA MET A 63 -16.07 2.88 7.44
C MET A 63 -16.88 3.47 8.60
N LYS A 64 -18.19 3.64 8.42
CA LYS A 64 -19.09 4.07 9.48
C LYS A 64 -19.17 3.03 10.61
N GLU A 65 -19.41 1.76 10.28
CA GLU A 65 -19.51 0.68 11.28
C GLU A 65 -18.20 0.53 12.08
N PHE A 66 -17.06 0.60 11.40
CA PHE A 66 -15.75 0.58 12.03
C PHE A 66 -15.57 1.73 13.03
N SER A 67 -15.92 2.95 12.61
CA SER A 67 -15.82 4.16 13.45
C SER A 67 -16.74 4.09 14.67
N ASP A 68 -17.98 3.63 14.49
CA ASP A 68 -18.96 3.48 15.58
C ASP A 68 -18.48 2.45 16.62
N LYS A 69 -17.91 1.33 16.17
CA LYS A 69 -17.29 0.31 17.05
C LYS A 69 -16.08 0.86 17.80
N ALA A 70 -15.20 1.59 17.11
CA ALA A 70 -14.02 2.20 17.71
C ALA A 70 -14.41 3.21 18.80
N TYR A 71 -15.39 4.08 18.51
CA TYR A 71 -15.93 5.05 19.47
C TYR A 71 -16.56 4.36 20.68
N THR A 72 -17.36 3.31 20.47
CA THR A 72 -17.97 2.55 21.56
C THR A 72 -16.90 1.92 22.47
N ARG A 73 -15.84 1.36 21.87
CA ARG A 73 -14.71 0.78 22.62
C ARG A 73 -13.96 1.84 23.42
N SER A 74 -13.65 2.99 22.81
CA SER A 74 -12.95 4.07 23.50
C SER A 74 -13.78 4.64 24.66
N LYS A 75 -15.08 4.83 24.45
CA LYS A 75 -16.00 5.26 25.51
C LYS A 75 -16.02 4.31 26.70
N LYS A 76 -16.15 2.99 26.46
CA LYS A 76 -16.09 1.98 27.54
C LYS A 76 -14.80 2.05 28.35
N LEU A 77 -13.65 2.25 27.69
CA LEU A 77 -12.35 2.36 28.35
C LEU A 77 -12.19 3.64 29.19
N LEU A 78 -12.86 4.72 28.79
CA LEU A 78 -12.88 5.98 29.53
C LEU A 78 -13.84 5.90 30.72
N ASP A 79 -15.02 5.33 30.52
CA ASP A 79 -16.04 5.17 31.56
C ASP A 79 -15.59 4.15 32.64
N SER A 80 -14.82 3.12 32.28
CA SER A 80 -14.27 2.14 33.24
C SER A 80 -13.12 2.69 34.11
N LYS A 81 -12.67 3.92 33.86
CA LYS A 81 -11.59 4.58 34.62
C LYS A 81 -12.12 5.67 35.59
N ARG A 82 -13.43 5.87 35.65
CA ARG A 82 -14.10 6.73 36.62
C ARG A 82 -14.67 5.90 37.76
#